data_AF-A0A662PIT5-F1
#
_entry.id   AF-A0A662PIT5-F1
#
_cell.length_a   1.000
_cell.length_b   1.000
_cell.length_c   1.000
_cell.angle_alpha   90.00
_cell.angle_beta   90.00
_cell.angle_gamma   90.00
#
_symmetry.space_group_name_H-M   'P 1'
#
loop_
_entity.id
_entity.type
_entity.pdbx_description
1 polymer ?
#
loop_
_entity_poly.entity_id
_entity_poly.type
_entity_poly.pdbx_seq_one_letter_code
_entity_poly.pdbx_strand_id
1 'polypeptide(L)'
;MKYILTNKIGYDLREAIENPTFENAEIVVLDPAGIEIDRIPVTPLTLYMYNPEPDPRYQKPEKIVTLEGEIEIPTLIPEDSVTTGENPFIQIIYRFVKRRETASLEDIVRHITTEKKLLPNNDYGIGRVTSMVKQMHDGVLGGLLIKKGNLYMTGMKLKTGRRLIKIYPGYDPFEYYIIDYFSTKGTASKGEIHTFIMDDLKWARQGKLVDFYLKKLEKQGNIKRIGKEWYAFQKSLEPF
;
A
#
# COMPACT_ATOMS: atom_id res chain seq x y z
N MET A 1 -21.69 11.95 9.68
CA MET A 1 -22.41 10.77 9.15
C MET A 1 -21.41 9.92 8.41
N LYS A 2 -21.55 8.60 8.46
CA LYS A 2 -20.68 7.65 7.77
C LYS A 2 -21.49 6.92 6.70
N TYR A 3 -20.92 6.78 5.51
CA TYR A 3 -21.54 6.09 4.39
C TYR A 3 -20.80 4.78 4.14
N ILE A 4 -21.52 3.66 4.15
CA ILE A 4 -20.94 2.33 3.99
C ILE A 4 -21.57 1.66 2.77
N LEU A 5 -20.74 1.28 1.80
CA LEU A 5 -21.14 0.45 0.68
C LEU A 5 -21.24 -1.00 1.15
N THR A 6 -22.37 -1.64 0.91
CA THR A 6 -22.61 -3.02 1.35
C THR A 6 -23.44 -3.80 0.33
N ASN A 7 -23.57 -5.12 0.53
CA ASN A 7 -24.41 -5.97 -0.29
C ASN A 7 -25.88 -5.85 0.10
N LYS A 8 -26.75 -5.89 -0.91
CA LYS A 8 -28.16 -6.22 -0.69
C LYS A 8 -28.29 -7.67 -0.20
N ILE A 9 -29.34 -7.92 0.57
CA ILE A 9 -29.65 -9.26 1.07
C ILE A 9 -29.76 -10.24 -0.11
N GLY A 10 -29.03 -11.35 -0.03
CA GLY A 10 -29.00 -12.38 -1.07
C GLY A 10 -27.86 -12.23 -2.10
N TYR A 11 -27.11 -11.13 -2.07
CA TYR A 11 -25.97 -10.91 -2.96
C TYR A 11 -24.63 -11.06 -2.23
N ASP A 12 -23.57 -11.40 -2.96
CA ASP A 12 -22.23 -11.52 -2.40
C ASP A 12 -21.64 -10.15 -2.04
N LEU A 13 -20.95 -10.08 -0.90
CA LEU A 13 -20.37 -8.82 -0.42
C LEU A 13 -19.15 -8.40 -1.22
N ARG A 14 -18.32 -9.33 -1.68
CA ARG A 14 -17.17 -8.97 -2.50
C ARG A 14 -17.63 -8.43 -3.86
N GLU A 15 -18.61 -9.09 -4.49
CA GLU A 15 -19.20 -8.62 -5.74
C GLU A 15 -19.81 -7.22 -5.61
N ALA A 16 -20.56 -6.96 -4.53
CA ALA A 16 -21.18 -5.67 -4.27
C ALA A 16 -20.17 -4.52 -4.03
N ILE A 17 -18.96 -4.83 -3.56
CA ILE A 17 -17.90 -3.84 -3.32
C ILE A 17 -17.02 -3.64 -4.56
N GLU A 18 -16.65 -4.73 -5.25
CA GLU A 18 -15.73 -4.69 -6.39
C GLU A 18 -16.44 -4.21 -7.68
N ASN A 19 -17.72 -4.59 -7.85
CA ASN A 19 -18.56 -4.20 -9.00
C ASN A 19 -19.96 -3.73 -8.54
N PRO A 20 -20.05 -2.58 -7.85
CA PRO A 20 -21.30 -2.09 -7.30
C PRO A 20 -22.31 -1.72 -8.39
N THR A 21 -23.47 -2.34 -8.33
CA THR A 21 -24.64 -2.07 -9.19
C THR A 21 -25.86 -1.79 -8.33
N PHE A 22 -26.91 -1.25 -8.94
CA PHE A 22 -28.20 -1.08 -8.27
C PHE A 22 -28.78 -2.40 -7.76
N GLU A 23 -28.45 -3.53 -8.39
CA GLU A 23 -29.00 -4.85 -8.07
C GLU A 23 -28.29 -5.50 -6.88
N ASN A 24 -26.96 -5.39 -6.80
CA ASN A 24 -26.16 -6.12 -5.82
C ASN A 24 -25.73 -5.27 -4.60
N ALA A 25 -25.77 -3.93 -4.68
CA ALA A 25 -25.18 -3.05 -3.68
C ALA A 25 -26.12 -1.92 -3.20
N GLU A 26 -25.85 -1.43 -1.99
CA GLU A 26 -26.52 -0.28 -1.39
C GLU A 26 -25.57 0.50 -0.47
N ILE A 27 -25.88 1.79 -0.22
CA ILE A 27 -25.12 2.65 0.68
C ILE A 27 -25.91 2.81 1.97
N VAL A 28 -25.39 2.28 3.07
CA VAL A 28 -25.93 2.44 4.42
C VAL A 28 -25.43 3.76 5.00
N VAL A 29 -26.35 4.57 5.52
CA VAL A 29 -26.05 5.84 6.19
C VAL A 29 -26.09 5.62 7.70
N LEU A 30 -24.97 5.87 8.36
CA LEU A 30 -24.84 5.79 9.80
C LEU A 30 -24.72 7.19 10.42
N ASP A 31 -25.38 7.37 11.55
CA ASP A 31 -25.21 8.53 12.41
C ASP A 31 -23.83 8.51 13.12
N PRO A 32 -23.46 9.58 13.87
CA PRO A 32 -22.19 9.59 14.62
C PRO A 32 -22.07 8.50 15.71
N ALA A 33 -23.18 7.94 16.19
CA ALA A 33 -23.20 6.85 17.17
C ALA A 33 -23.09 5.46 16.50
N GLY A 34 -23.10 5.39 15.16
CA GLY A 34 -23.03 4.15 14.39
C GLY A 34 -24.40 3.48 14.18
N ILE A 35 -25.49 4.18 14.46
CA ILE A 35 -26.86 3.71 14.23
C ILE A 35 -27.21 3.93 12.77
N GLU A 36 -27.75 2.90 12.12
CA GLU A 36 -28.29 3.01 10.77
C GLU A 36 -29.54 3.90 10.77
N ILE A 37 -29.50 4.94 9.94
CA ILE A 37 -30.58 5.92 9.82
C ILE A 37 -31.19 5.95 8.42
N ASP A 38 -30.51 5.44 7.39
CA ASP A 38 -31.03 5.40 6.02
C ASP A 38 -30.28 4.39 5.12
N ARG A 39 -30.88 4.06 3.97
CA ARG A 39 -30.27 3.28 2.88
C ARG A 39 -30.48 3.95 1.53
N ILE A 40 -29.39 4.25 0.84
CA ILE A 40 -29.39 4.92 -0.46
C ILE A 40 -29.08 3.89 -1.57
N PRO A 41 -29.86 3.84 -2.66
CA PRO A 41 -29.57 2.98 -3.78
C PRO A 41 -28.26 3.36 -4.47
N VAL A 42 -27.52 2.33 -4.92
CA VAL A 42 -26.27 2.51 -5.65
C VAL A 42 -26.55 2.88 -7.11
N THR A 43 -25.97 4.00 -7.51
CA THR A 43 -25.88 4.49 -8.89
C THR A 43 -24.49 5.13 -9.05
N PRO A 44 -24.00 5.34 -10.28
CA PRO A 44 -22.74 6.05 -10.49
C PRO A 44 -22.72 7.44 -9.82
N LEU A 45 -23.85 8.14 -9.81
CA LEU A 45 -23.98 9.45 -9.16
C LEU A 45 -23.89 9.35 -7.63
N THR A 46 -24.58 8.40 -7.01
CA THR A 46 -24.58 8.26 -5.53
C THR A 46 -23.24 7.78 -5.00
N LEU A 47 -22.54 6.90 -5.73
CA LEU A 47 -21.16 6.52 -5.40
C LEU A 47 -20.21 7.73 -5.42
N TYR A 48 -20.34 8.60 -6.42
CA TYR A 48 -19.55 9.82 -6.52
C TYR A 48 -19.88 10.84 -5.43
N MET A 49 -21.18 11.08 -5.19
CA MET A 49 -21.64 12.09 -4.22
C MET A 49 -21.31 11.74 -2.77
N TYR A 50 -21.50 10.47 -2.39
CA TYR A 50 -21.36 10.05 -0.99
C TYR A 50 -20.02 9.40 -0.68
N ASN A 51 -19.27 8.98 -1.70
CA ASN A 51 -17.97 8.32 -1.60
C ASN A 51 -17.89 7.30 -0.45
N PRO A 52 -18.75 6.26 -0.47
CA PRO A 52 -18.92 5.36 0.67
C PRO A 52 -17.69 4.48 0.91
N GLU A 53 -17.40 4.19 2.18
CA GLU A 53 -16.38 3.22 2.56
C GLU A 53 -16.92 1.79 2.37
N PRO A 54 -16.09 0.82 1.96
CA PRO A 54 -16.54 -0.56 1.85
C PRO A 54 -16.92 -1.13 3.23
N ASP A 55 -17.95 -1.98 3.27
CA ASP A 55 -18.42 -2.65 4.49
C ASP A 55 -17.25 -3.26 5.28
N PRO A 56 -17.15 -3.04 6.60
CA PRO A 56 -16.10 -3.65 7.42
C PRO A 56 -16.02 -5.18 7.29
N ARG A 57 -17.14 -5.86 6.97
CA ARG A 57 -17.21 -7.30 6.69
C ARG A 57 -16.47 -7.69 5.41
N TYR A 58 -16.38 -6.82 4.41
CA TYR A 58 -15.60 -7.06 3.19
C TYR A 58 -14.13 -7.28 3.51
N GLN A 59 -13.65 -6.67 4.60
CA GLN A 59 -12.29 -6.86 5.07
C GLN A 59 -12.13 -8.08 5.98
N LYS A 60 -13.20 -8.75 6.44
CA LYS A 60 -13.07 -9.93 7.32
C LYS A 60 -12.53 -11.12 6.50
N PRO A 61 -11.48 -11.81 6.97
CA PRO A 61 -10.92 -12.94 6.26
C PRO A 61 -11.95 -14.07 6.21
N GLU A 62 -12.21 -14.58 5.00
CA GLU A 62 -12.87 -15.86 4.82
C GLU A 62 -11.97 -16.94 5.42
N LYS A 63 -12.55 -17.78 6.28
CA LYS A 63 -11.87 -18.89 6.94
C LYS A 63 -12.47 -20.18 6.43
N ILE A 64 -11.63 -21.09 5.97
CA ILE A 64 -12.03 -22.48 5.74
C ILE A 64 -11.85 -23.19 7.08
N VAL A 65 -12.92 -23.80 7.60
CA VAL A 65 -12.83 -24.69 8.75
C VAL A 65 -12.36 -26.04 8.23
N THR A 66 -11.11 -26.41 8.52
CA THR A 66 -10.59 -27.76 8.28
C THR A 66 -10.60 -28.57 9.57
N LEU A 67 -10.35 -29.88 9.48
CA LEU A 67 -10.18 -30.77 10.65
C LEU A 67 -9.02 -30.34 11.57
N GLU A 68 -8.14 -29.46 11.10
CA GLU A 68 -6.94 -28.97 11.78
C GLU A 68 -7.10 -27.53 12.30
N GLY A 69 -8.22 -26.86 12.02
CA GLY A 69 -8.55 -25.51 12.49
C GLY A 69 -9.05 -24.56 11.40
N GLU A 70 -9.22 -23.28 11.77
CA GLU A 70 -9.59 -22.22 10.83
C GLU A 70 -8.38 -21.77 10.00
N ILE A 71 -8.43 -21.98 8.69
CA ILE A 71 -7.40 -21.52 7.74
C ILE A 71 -7.92 -20.27 7.02
N GLU A 72 -7.24 -19.13 7.17
CA GLU A 72 -7.55 -17.91 6.41
C GLU A 72 -7.26 -18.12 4.92
N ILE A 73 -8.22 -17.79 4.05
CA ILE A 73 -8.00 -17.78 2.60
C ILE A 73 -6.94 -16.71 2.28
N PRO A 74 -5.82 -17.07 1.62
CA PRO A 74 -4.79 -16.11 1.29
C PRO A 74 -5.35 -15.03 0.37
N THR A 75 -5.28 -13.76 0.79
CA THR A 75 -5.59 -12.65 -0.12
C THR A 75 -4.60 -12.66 -1.26
N LEU A 76 -5.08 -12.88 -2.49
CA LEU A 76 -4.25 -12.86 -3.69
C LEU A 76 -3.92 -11.39 -3.99
N ILE A 77 -2.67 -10.99 -3.73
CA ILE A 77 -2.22 -9.63 -4.02
C ILE A 77 -1.71 -9.58 -5.46
N PRO A 78 -2.28 -8.73 -6.34
CA PRO A 78 -1.80 -8.58 -7.70
C PRO A 78 -0.32 -8.20 -7.78
N GLU A 79 0.33 -8.58 -8.87
CA GLU A 79 1.76 -8.35 -9.11
C GLU A 79 2.18 -6.88 -9.14
N ASP A 80 1.26 -6.00 -9.54
CA ASP A 80 1.39 -4.55 -9.66
C ASP A 80 0.83 -3.83 -8.43
N SER A 81 0.64 -4.54 -7.32
CA SER A 81 0.01 -3.98 -6.12
C SER A 81 0.74 -4.36 -4.83
N VAL A 82 0.69 -3.47 -3.85
CA VAL A 82 1.13 -3.68 -2.47
C VAL A 82 -0.05 -3.42 -1.53
N THR A 83 0.11 -3.74 -0.26
CA THR A 83 -0.88 -3.42 0.78
C THR A 83 -0.40 -2.28 1.68
N THR A 84 -1.27 -1.75 2.53
CA THR A 84 -0.84 -0.90 3.67
C THR A 84 -0.08 -1.71 4.71
N GLY A 85 0.42 -1.07 5.78
CA GLY A 85 0.93 -1.76 6.98
C GLY A 85 2.40 -2.13 6.96
N GLU A 86 3.05 -2.13 5.80
CA GLU A 86 4.50 -2.33 5.69
C GLU A 86 5.06 -1.53 4.51
N ASN A 87 6.37 -1.24 4.55
CA ASN A 87 7.09 -0.66 3.44
C ASN A 87 6.88 -1.46 2.12
N PRO A 88 6.55 -0.79 1.00
CA PRO A 88 6.25 -1.43 -0.29
C PRO A 88 7.41 -2.28 -0.82
N PHE A 89 8.67 -1.83 -0.68
CA PHE A 89 9.83 -2.59 -1.13
C PHE A 89 10.00 -3.89 -0.34
N ILE A 90 9.79 -3.85 0.98
CA ILE A 90 9.84 -5.03 1.85
C ILE A 90 8.78 -6.05 1.44
N GLN A 91 7.56 -5.60 1.16
CA GLN A 91 6.48 -6.47 0.68
C GLN A 91 6.84 -7.15 -0.65
N ILE A 92 7.41 -6.39 -1.60
CA ILE A 92 7.75 -6.90 -2.93
C ILE A 92 8.90 -7.91 -2.85
N ILE A 93 9.97 -7.58 -2.12
CA ILE A 93 11.10 -8.50 -1.88
C ILE A 93 10.59 -9.79 -1.21
N TYR A 94 9.80 -9.67 -0.14
CA TYR A 94 9.28 -10.82 0.59
C TYR A 94 8.44 -11.74 -0.31
N ARG A 95 7.52 -11.17 -1.10
CA ARG A 95 6.68 -11.96 -2.02
C ARG A 95 7.47 -12.60 -3.14
N PHE A 96 8.47 -11.90 -3.68
CA PHE A 96 9.37 -12.44 -4.69
C PHE A 96 10.12 -13.68 -4.18
N VAL A 97 10.74 -13.57 -3.00
CA VAL A 97 11.45 -14.69 -2.36
C VAL A 97 10.47 -15.82 -2.02
N LYS A 98 9.30 -15.50 -1.46
CA LYS A 98 8.28 -16.51 -1.12
C LYS A 98 7.82 -17.31 -2.33
N ARG A 99 7.57 -16.64 -3.46
CA ARG A 99 7.12 -17.28 -4.71
C ARG A 99 8.19 -18.17 -5.33
N ARG A 100 9.47 -17.79 -5.21
CA ARG A 100 10.62 -18.56 -5.72
C ARG A 100 11.11 -19.63 -4.74
N GLU A 101 10.55 -19.69 -3.53
CA GLU A 101 11.02 -20.43 -2.35
C GLU A 101 12.40 -19.99 -1.83
N THR A 102 13.35 -19.75 -2.73
CA THR A 102 14.67 -19.19 -2.46
C THR A 102 15.09 -18.19 -3.54
N ALA A 103 15.91 -17.18 -3.21
CA ALA A 103 16.49 -16.25 -4.18
C ALA A 103 17.86 -15.72 -3.74
N SER A 104 18.76 -15.45 -4.68
CA SER A 104 20.03 -14.77 -4.38
C SER A 104 19.81 -13.27 -4.17
N LEU A 105 20.80 -12.57 -3.59
CA LEU A 105 20.77 -11.10 -3.51
C LEU A 105 20.68 -10.47 -4.91
N GLU A 106 21.42 -11.02 -5.88
CA GLU A 106 21.43 -10.54 -7.25
C GLU A 106 20.05 -10.66 -7.90
N ASP A 107 19.35 -11.79 -7.71
CA ASP A 107 17.99 -11.98 -8.22
C ASP A 107 17.01 -10.96 -7.61
N ILE A 108 17.13 -10.70 -6.31
CA ILE A 108 16.28 -9.71 -5.62
C ILE A 108 16.55 -8.29 -6.17
N VAL A 109 17.83 -7.94 -6.35
CA VAL A 109 18.23 -6.65 -6.94
C VAL A 109 17.65 -6.52 -8.34
N ARG A 110 17.90 -7.50 -9.23
CA ARG A 110 17.38 -7.52 -10.60
C ARG A 110 15.85 -7.40 -10.64
N HIS A 111 15.16 -8.09 -9.74
CA HIS A 111 13.70 -8.03 -9.66
C HIS A 111 13.20 -6.61 -9.37
N ILE A 112 13.84 -5.88 -8.45
CA ILE A 112 13.43 -4.53 -8.07
C ILE A 112 13.86 -3.47 -9.09
N THR A 113 15.10 -3.52 -9.57
CA THR A 113 15.67 -2.45 -10.42
C THR A 113 15.38 -2.63 -11.89
N THR A 114 15.32 -3.87 -12.39
CA THR A 114 15.20 -4.16 -13.83
C THR A 114 13.81 -4.67 -14.20
N GLU A 115 13.28 -5.66 -13.48
CA GLU A 115 11.99 -6.28 -13.83
C GLU A 115 10.80 -5.40 -13.43
N LYS A 116 10.74 -4.99 -12.16
CA LYS A 116 9.67 -4.11 -11.65
C LYS A 116 9.96 -2.63 -11.88
N LYS A 117 11.22 -2.26 -12.13
CA LYS A 117 11.66 -0.87 -12.33
C LYS A 117 11.11 0.03 -11.23
N LEU A 118 11.41 -0.26 -9.96
CA LEU A 118 10.97 0.56 -8.82
C LEU A 118 12.10 1.39 -8.18
N LEU A 119 13.34 1.05 -8.52
CA LEU A 119 14.53 1.85 -8.23
C LEU A 119 15.42 1.85 -9.48
N PRO A 120 16.22 2.91 -9.69
CA PRO A 120 17.12 2.97 -10.84
C PRO A 120 18.18 1.87 -10.75
N ASN A 121 18.55 1.29 -11.90
CA ASN A 121 19.57 0.24 -11.96
C ASN A 121 20.99 0.82 -11.94
N ASN A 122 21.35 1.43 -10.81
CA ASN A 122 22.67 2.01 -10.53
C ASN A 122 23.07 1.75 -9.06
N ASP A 123 24.27 2.20 -8.66
CA ASP A 123 24.80 1.97 -7.31
C ASP A 123 23.85 2.41 -6.19
N TYR A 124 23.09 3.49 -6.41
CA TYR A 124 22.08 3.95 -5.45
C TYR A 124 20.94 2.94 -5.28
N GLY A 125 20.34 2.47 -6.39
CA GLY A 125 19.26 1.49 -6.35
C GLY A 125 19.72 0.14 -5.79
N ILE A 126 20.88 -0.34 -6.26
CA ILE A 126 21.49 -1.59 -5.80
C ILE A 126 21.79 -1.52 -4.29
N GLY A 127 22.39 -0.41 -3.84
CA GLY A 127 22.70 -0.19 -2.42
C GLY A 127 21.45 -0.13 -1.54
N ARG A 128 20.37 0.51 -2.02
CA ARG A 128 19.07 0.57 -1.34
C ARG A 128 18.45 -0.82 -1.18
N VAL A 129 18.39 -1.62 -2.25
CA VAL A 129 17.85 -2.99 -2.18
C VAL A 129 18.69 -3.86 -1.27
N THR A 130 20.02 -3.80 -1.39
CA THR A 130 20.95 -4.55 -0.52
C THR A 130 20.75 -4.21 0.95
N SER A 131 20.60 -2.93 1.28
CA SER A 131 20.31 -2.47 2.64
C SER A 131 18.98 -3.02 3.15
N MET A 132 17.93 -3.02 2.31
CA MET A 132 16.62 -3.56 2.67
C MET A 132 16.66 -5.07 2.93
N VAL A 133 17.34 -5.85 2.07
CA VAL A 133 17.55 -7.30 2.29
C VAL A 133 18.30 -7.54 3.60
N LYS A 134 19.36 -6.77 3.89
CA LYS A 134 20.09 -6.84 5.16
C LYS A 134 19.18 -6.52 6.35
N GLN A 135 18.30 -5.52 6.24
CA GLN A 135 17.34 -5.20 7.30
C GLN A 135 16.36 -6.35 7.56
N MET A 136 15.89 -7.03 6.51
CA MET A 136 14.98 -8.18 6.60
C MET A 136 15.65 -9.46 7.14
N HIS A 137 16.97 -9.57 7.02
CA HIS A 137 17.73 -10.70 7.53
C HIS A 137 18.19 -10.49 8.98
N ASP A 138 18.97 -9.43 9.21
CA ASP A 138 19.72 -9.21 10.47
C ASP A 138 19.33 -7.91 11.19
N GLY A 139 18.44 -7.09 10.60
CA GLY A 139 18.12 -5.76 11.11
C GLY A 139 16.82 -5.71 11.93
N VAL A 140 16.19 -4.54 11.91
CA VAL A 140 14.90 -4.27 12.59
C VAL A 140 13.77 -5.18 12.08
N LEU A 141 13.93 -5.72 10.88
CA LEU A 141 13.02 -6.66 10.24
C LEU A 141 13.55 -8.09 10.23
N GLY A 142 14.56 -8.38 11.07
CA GLY A 142 15.24 -9.65 11.11
C GLY A 142 14.28 -10.83 11.28
N GLY A 143 14.60 -11.92 10.61
CA GLY A 143 13.76 -13.12 10.57
C GLY A 143 12.67 -13.10 9.49
N LEU A 144 12.41 -11.99 8.81
CA LEU A 144 11.57 -12.02 7.59
C LEU A 144 12.26 -12.81 6.48
N LEU A 145 13.58 -12.66 6.35
CA LEU A 145 14.42 -13.48 5.48
C LEU A 145 15.44 -14.28 6.31
N ILE A 146 15.63 -15.54 5.95
CA ILE A 146 16.63 -16.44 6.51
C ILE A 146 17.58 -16.85 5.40
N LYS A 147 18.86 -16.99 5.72
CA LYS A 147 19.89 -17.36 4.76
C LYS A 147 20.10 -18.89 4.76
N LYS A 148 20.09 -19.49 3.57
CA LYS A 148 20.41 -20.90 3.32
C LYS A 148 21.56 -20.96 2.32
N GLY A 149 22.80 -21.05 2.82
CA GLY A 149 23.99 -20.89 2.00
C GLY A 149 24.10 -19.45 1.45
N ASN A 150 24.12 -19.30 0.12
CA ASN A 150 24.14 -17.99 -0.54
C ASN A 150 22.76 -17.46 -0.95
N LEU A 151 21.69 -18.19 -0.62
CA LEU A 151 20.31 -17.85 -0.97
C LEU A 151 19.54 -17.35 0.26
N TYR A 152 18.50 -16.56 0.01
CA TYR A 152 17.52 -16.13 0.99
C TYR A 152 16.21 -16.89 0.81
N MET A 153 15.55 -17.24 1.91
CA MET A 153 14.21 -17.80 1.96
C MET A 153 13.36 -17.02 2.95
N THR A 154 12.03 -17.08 2.83
CA THR A 154 11.15 -16.43 3.83
C THR A 154 11.14 -17.20 5.13
N GLY A 155 11.32 -16.49 6.25
CA GLY A 155 11.20 -17.05 7.60
C GLY A 155 9.83 -16.76 8.20
N MET A 156 9.73 -15.66 8.93
CA MET A 156 8.51 -15.22 9.60
C MET A 156 7.44 -14.74 8.60
N LYS A 157 6.16 -14.87 8.97
CA LYS A 157 5.05 -14.33 8.18
C LYS A 157 5.11 -12.79 8.18
N LEU A 158 5.15 -12.20 6.99
CA LEU A 158 5.05 -10.75 6.84
C LEU A 158 3.66 -10.28 7.29
N LYS A 159 3.61 -9.26 8.14
CA LYS A 159 2.37 -8.61 8.59
C LYS A 159 2.13 -7.37 7.75
N THR A 160 0.97 -7.31 7.09
CA THR A 160 0.54 -6.16 6.30
C THR A 160 -0.92 -5.83 6.61
N GLY A 161 -1.37 -4.67 6.12
CA GLY A 161 -2.77 -4.29 6.08
C GLY A 161 -3.50 -4.94 4.90
N ARG A 162 -4.73 -4.47 4.66
CA ARG A 162 -5.65 -5.06 3.67
C ARG A 162 -5.90 -4.20 2.44
N ARG A 163 -5.69 -2.88 2.54
CA ARG A 163 -5.95 -1.95 1.44
C ARG A 163 -4.89 -2.14 0.36
N LEU A 164 -5.31 -2.57 -0.83
CA LEU A 164 -4.47 -2.69 -2.02
C LEU A 164 -4.15 -1.31 -2.60
N ILE A 165 -2.90 -1.15 -3.02
CA ILE A 165 -2.33 0.09 -3.53
C ILE A 165 -1.48 -0.27 -4.73
N LYS A 166 -1.75 0.34 -5.88
CA LYS A 166 -1.01 0.07 -7.11
C LYS A 166 0.43 0.55 -7.01
N ILE A 167 1.33 -0.07 -7.75
CA ILE A 167 2.70 0.39 -7.95
C ILE A 167 2.96 0.52 -9.45
N TYR A 168 3.71 1.55 -9.82
CA TYR A 168 3.92 1.91 -11.21
C TYR A 168 5.39 1.70 -11.57
N PRO A 169 5.70 0.91 -12.62
CA PRO A 169 7.06 0.81 -13.14
C PRO A 169 7.60 2.18 -13.55
N GLY A 170 8.89 2.38 -13.31
CA GLY A 170 9.59 3.66 -13.51
C GLY A 170 9.51 4.61 -12.31
N TYR A 171 8.84 4.24 -11.21
CA TYR A 171 8.66 5.11 -10.05
C TYR A 171 8.98 4.42 -8.72
N ASP A 172 9.64 5.15 -7.81
CA ASP A 172 9.71 4.76 -6.40
C ASP A 172 8.30 4.95 -5.78
N PRO A 173 7.68 3.92 -5.16
CA PRO A 173 6.34 4.03 -4.61
C PRO A 173 6.15 5.16 -3.60
N PHE A 174 7.16 5.48 -2.79
CA PHE A 174 7.05 6.61 -1.86
C PHE A 174 7.01 7.94 -2.60
N GLU A 175 7.91 8.13 -3.57
CA GLU A 175 7.96 9.35 -4.37
C GLU A 175 6.63 9.54 -5.11
N TYR A 176 6.15 8.48 -5.77
CA TYR A 176 4.91 8.50 -6.53
C TYR A 176 3.74 8.97 -5.68
N TYR A 177 3.49 8.30 -4.55
CA TYR A 177 2.32 8.61 -3.73
C TYR A 177 2.43 9.95 -2.99
N ILE A 178 3.64 10.40 -2.63
CA ILE A 178 3.82 11.75 -2.08
C ILE A 178 3.50 12.79 -3.15
N ILE A 179 3.98 12.60 -4.39
CA ILE A 179 3.72 13.55 -5.48
C ILE A 179 2.26 13.53 -5.93
N ASP A 180 1.62 12.38 -5.97
CA ASP A 180 0.19 12.26 -6.26
C ASP A 180 -0.68 12.97 -5.20
N TYR A 181 -0.27 12.91 -3.93
CA TYR A 181 -0.90 13.68 -2.86
C TYR A 181 -0.74 15.20 -3.09
N PHE A 182 0.47 15.65 -3.47
CA PHE A 182 0.73 17.06 -3.79
C PHE A 182 0.02 17.53 -5.06
N SER A 183 -0.07 16.71 -6.11
CA SER A 183 -0.74 17.08 -7.36
C SER A 183 -2.25 17.27 -7.15
N THR A 184 -2.84 16.48 -6.26
CA THR A 184 -4.26 16.56 -5.90
C THR A 184 -4.56 17.77 -5.02
N LYS A 185 -3.71 18.06 -4.02
CA LYS A 185 -3.95 19.15 -3.06
C LYS A 185 -3.33 20.51 -3.44
N GLY A 186 -2.36 20.53 -4.34
CA GLY A 186 -1.54 21.69 -4.69
C GLY A 186 -0.52 22.08 -3.61
N THR A 187 -0.94 22.18 -2.34
CA THR A 187 -0.08 22.47 -1.19
C THR A 187 -0.36 21.54 -0.03
N ALA A 188 0.67 21.14 0.70
CA ALA A 188 0.53 20.33 1.90
C ALA A 188 1.65 20.62 2.91
N SER A 189 1.33 20.41 4.17
CA SER A 189 2.30 20.50 5.26
C SER A 189 3.12 19.22 5.42
N LYS A 190 4.31 19.34 6.02
CA LYS A 190 5.14 18.19 6.43
C LYS A 190 4.34 17.22 7.30
N GLY A 191 3.57 17.75 8.25
CA GLY A 191 2.74 16.97 9.16
C GLY A 191 1.72 16.11 8.41
N GLU A 192 1.03 16.69 7.42
CA GLU A 192 0.08 15.94 6.58
C GLU A 192 0.75 14.77 5.83
N ILE A 193 1.94 14.99 5.25
CA ILE A 193 2.65 13.93 4.53
C ILE A 193 3.13 12.85 5.50
N HIS A 194 3.53 13.21 6.73
CA HIS A 194 3.85 12.24 7.77
C HIS A 194 2.62 11.39 8.11
N THR A 195 1.47 12.00 8.40
CA THR A 195 0.23 11.27 8.68
C THR A 195 -0.16 10.35 7.52
N PHE A 196 -0.12 10.85 6.29
CA PHE A 196 -0.43 10.06 5.11
C PHE A 196 0.48 8.81 4.96
N ILE A 197 1.80 8.97 5.07
CA ILE A 197 2.75 7.86 4.88
C ILE A 197 2.82 6.93 6.10
N MET A 198 2.74 7.46 7.31
CA MET A 198 2.97 6.71 8.56
C MET A 198 1.69 6.16 9.18
N ASP A 199 0.58 6.91 9.12
CA ASP A 199 -0.65 6.54 9.81
C ASP A 199 -1.66 5.90 8.84
N ASP A 200 -1.87 6.51 7.67
CA ASP A 200 -2.83 6.01 6.67
C ASP A 200 -2.26 4.83 5.89
N LEU A 201 -1.08 5.00 5.31
CA LEU A 201 -0.40 3.95 4.53
C LEU A 201 0.36 2.96 5.43
N LYS A 202 0.90 3.45 6.55
CA LYS A 202 1.77 2.68 7.45
C LYS A 202 2.98 2.08 6.73
N TRP A 203 3.53 2.80 5.76
CA TRP A 203 4.68 2.37 4.97
C TRP A 203 6.02 2.77 5.59
N ALA A 204 6.03 3.76 6.48
CA ALA A 204 7.22 4.20 7.20
C ALA A 204 7.06 4.01 8.72
N ARG A 205 8.05 3.39 9.35
CA ARG A 205 8.13 3.23 10.82
C ARG A 205 8.63 4.48 11.54
N GLN A 206 9.37 5.33 10.83
CA GLN A 206 10.06 6.49 11.39
C GLN A 206 9.90 7.68 10.47
N GLY A 207 9.59 8.85 11.04
CA GLY A 207 9.44 10.10 10.31
C GLY A 207 10.69 10.51 9.51
N LYS A 208 11.88 10.06 9.92
CA LYS A 208 13.13 10.29 9.18
C LYS A 208 13.08 9.76 7.73
N LEU A 209 12.34 8.69 7.47
CA LEU A 209 12.18 8.16 6.12
C LEU A 209 11.32 9.09 5.27
N VAL A 210 10.25 9.63 5.84
CA VAL A 210 9.38 10.62 5.17
C VAL A 210 10.16 11.89 4.88
N ASP A 211 10.95 12.37 5.84
CA ASP A 211 11.83 13.54 5.70
C ASP A 211 12.87 13.36 4.59
N PHE A 212 13.42 12.15 4.46
CA PHE A 212 14.32 11.80 3.38
C PHE A 212 13.65 11.98 2.01
N TYR A 213 12.44 11.46 1.82
CA TYR A 213 11.72 11.60 0.55
C TYR A 213 11.30 13.03 0.27
N LEU A 214 10.81 13.78 1.25
CA LEU A 214 10.49 15.20 1.08
C LEU A 214 11.71 16.01 0.63
N LYS A 215 12.87 15.80 1.27
CA LYS A 215 14.13 16.44 0.89
C LYS A 215 14.59 16.02 -0.51
N LYS A 216 14.39 14.75 -0.88
CA LYS A 216 14.74 14.25 -2.21
C LYS A 216 13.88 14.91 -3.29
N LEU A 217 12.57 14.95 -3.11
CA LEU A 217 11.60 15.57 -4.02
C LEU A 217 11.80 17.09 -4.14
N GLU A 218 12.15 17.76 -3.04
CA GLU A 218 12.53 19.18 -3.06
C GLU A 218 13.80 19.41 -3.89
N LYS A 219 14.83 18.57 -3.70
CA LYS A 219 16.08 18.64 -4.48
C LYS A 219 15.87 18.36 -5.97
N GLN A 220 14.95 17.48 -6.33
CA GLN A 220 14.57 17.18 -7.70
C GLN A 220 13.69 18.27 -8.34
N GLY A 221 13.22 19.24 -7.54
CA GLY A 221 12.37 20.34 -7.99
C GLY A 221 10.91 19.94 -8.21
N ASN A 222 10.47 18.78 -7.70
CA ASN A 222 9.07 18.35 -7.79
C ASN A 222 8.16 19.12 -6.84
N ILE A 223 8.71 19.52 -5.69
CA ILE A 223 8.05 20.36 -4.68
C ILE A 223 8.96 21.53 -4.29
N LYS A 224 8.36 22.63 -3.83
CA LYS A 224 9.08 23.81 -3.34
C LYS A 224 8.61 24.16 -1.94
N ARG A 225 9.56 24.37 -1.02
CA ARG A 225 9.24 24.85 0.32
C ARG A 225 8.78 26.31 0.26
N ILE A 226 7.57 26.56 0.77
CA ILE A 226 6.91 27.88 0.81
C ILE A 226 6.76 28.42 2.24
N GLY A 227 7.04 27.59 3.25
CA GLY A 227 7.02 27.97 4.66
C GLY A 227 7.82 27.00 5.51
N LYS A 228 7.88 27.24 6.83
CA LYS A 228 8.67 26.42 7.76
C LYS A 228 8.35 24.93 7.62
N GLU A 229 7.09 24.56 7.45
CA GLU A 229 6.66 23.16 7.32
C GLU A 229 5.72 22.95 6.12
N TRP A 230 5.76 23.84 5.12
CA TRP A 230 4.81 23.83 4.01
C TRP A 230 5.52 23.73 2.66
N TYR A 231 4.95 22.90 1.79
CA TYR A 231 5.46 22.64 0.44
C TYR A 231 4.35 22.86 -0.58
N ALA A 232 4.73 23.42 -1.73
CA ALA A 232 3.88 23.56 -2.91
C ALA A 232 4.33 22.59 -3.99
N PHE A 233 3.38 22.00 -4.69
CA PHE A 233 3.63 21.23 -5.91
C PHE A 233 4.26 22.12 -6.99
N GLN A 234 5.21 21.58 -7.75
CA GLN A 234 5.83 22.27 -8.88
C GLN A 234 5.68 21.46 -10.17
N LYS A 235 6.04 20.17 -10.13
CA LYS A 235 5.94 19.28 -11.30
C LYS A 235 5.86 17.81 -10.90
N SER A 236 5.24 17.03 -11.78
CA SER A 236 5.13 15.58 -11.66
C SER A 236 6.49 14.88 -11.72
N LEU A 237 6.54 13.63 -11.28
CA LEU A 237 7.72 12.78 -11.42
C LEU A 237 7.94 12.39 -12.88
N GLU A 238 9.21 12.31 -13.25
CA GLU A 238 9.65 11.69 -14.49
C GLU A 238 10.08 10.24 -14.18
N PRO A 239 9.67 9.26 -15.00
CA PRO A 239 10.12 7.88 -14.81
C PRO A 239 11.62 7.77 -15.11
N PHE A 240 12.32 6.88 -14.42
CA PHE A 240 13.75 6.61 -14.65
C PHE A 240 14.04 5.60 -15.77
#